data_AF-A0A7D5URX0-F1
#
_entry.id   AF-A0A7D5URX0-F1
#
_cell.length_a   1.000
_cell.length_b   1.000
_cell.length_c   1.000
_cell.angle_alpha   90.00
_cell.angle_beta   90.00
_cell.angle_gamma   90.00
#
_symmetry.space_group_name_H-M   'P 1'
#
loop_
_entity.id
_entity.type
_entity.pdbx_description
1 polymer ?
#
loop_
_entity_poly.entity_id
_entity_poly.type
_entity_poly.pdbx_seq_one_letter_code
_entity_poly.pdbx_strand_id
1 'polypeptide(L)'
;MIDKLVGLAMLVASSVIFLYYTIWTLLMPFVDKDHPLQDFFLHRKWAIRIPVILILLGSAVVGSFLGLVMIRSNRKKAAKAKAAAKKKN
;
A
#
# COMPACT_ATOMS: atom_id res chain seq x y z
N MET A 1 -18.91 -18.43 -11.86
CA MET A 1 -18.08 -18.45 -13.11
C MET A 1 -17.23 -17.18 -13.20
N ILE A 2 -17.83 -16.00 -13.01
CA ILE A 2 -17.12 -14.71 -13.02
C ILE A 2 -16.02 -14.64 -11.95
N ASP A 3 -16.27 -15.16 -10.74
CA ASP A 3 -15.34 -15.11 -9.61
C ASP A 3 -14.04 -15.88 -9.90
N LYS A 4 -14.18 -17.04 -10.56
CA LYS A 4 -13.04 -17.88 -10.98
C LYS A 4 -12.22 -17.22 -12.07
N LEU A 5 -12.88 -16.50 -12.99
CA LEU A 5 -12.21 -15.74 -14.05
C LEU A 5 -11.43 -14.54 -13.48
N VAL A 6 -12.05 -13.80 -12.55
CA VAL A 6 -11.38 -12.68 -11.86
C VAL A 6 -10.18 -13.19 -11.06
N GLY A 7 -10.35 -14.29 -10.30
CA GLY A 7 -9.24 -14.91 -9.56
C GLY A 7 -8.09 -15.34 -10.48
N LEU A 8 -8.40 -15.96 -11.62
CA LEU A 8 -7.38 -16.33 -12.61
C LEU A 8 -6.68 -15.10 -13.19
N ALA A 9 -7.43 -14.06 -13.55
CA ALA A 9 -6.86 -12.82 -14.08
C ALA A 9 -5.93 -12.15 -13.05
N MET A 10 -6.35 -12.09 -11.78
CA MET A 10 -5.52 -11.58 -10.68
C MET A 10 -4.26 -12.42 -10.48
N LEU A 11 -4.34 -13.76 -10.56
CA LEU A 11 -3.19 -14.64 -10.42
C LEU A 11 -2.18 -14.43 -11.55
N VAL A 12 -2.65 -14.38 -12.80
CA VAL A 12 -1.79 -14.16 -13.98
C VAL A 12 -1.14 -12.77 -13.88
N ALA A 13 -1.93 -11.72 -13.61
CA ALA A 13 -1.40 -10.37 -13.45
C ALA A 13 -0.35 -10.28 -12.34
N SER A 14 -0.64 -10.87 -11.17
CA SER A 14 0.29 -10.88 -10.03
C SER A 14 1.58 -11.62 -10.37
N SER A 15 1.48 -12.76 -11.08
CA SER A 15 2.64 -13.55 -11.51
C SER A 15 3.53 -12.77 -12.47
N VAL A 16 2.94 -12.08 -13.46
CA VAL A 16 3.68 -11.24 -14.41
C VAL A 16 4.38 -10.09 -13.71
N ILE A 17 3.67 -9.37 -12.83
CA ILE A 17 4.25 -8.25 -12.07
C ILE A 17 5.40 -8.74 -11.19
N PHE A 18 5.21 -9.88 -10.51
CA PHE A 18 6.23 -10.49 -9.67
C PHE A 18 7.50 -10.84 -10.46
N LEU A 19 7.36 -11.51 -11.59
CA LEU A 19 8.49 -11.87 -12.45
C LEU A 19 9.20 -10.63 -12.97
N TYR A 20 8.46 -9.63 -13.47
CA TYR A 20 9.03 -8.36 -13.93
C TYR A 20 9.85 -7.69 -12.83
N TYR A 21 9.29 -7.55 -11.63
CA TYR A 21 10.01 -6.95 -10.50
C TYR A 21 11.20 -7.78 -10.02
N THR A 22 11.10 -9.11 -10.05
CA THR A 22 12.19 -10.02 -9.67
C THR A 22 13.37 -9.86 -10.62
N ILE A 23 13.12 -9.88 -11.93
CA ILE A 23 14.15 -9.65 -12.95
C ILE A 23 14.73 -8.25 -12.79
N TRP A 24 13.88 -7.24 -12.62
CA TRP A 24 14.30 -5.85 -12.49
C TRP A 24 15.17 -5.58 -11.25
N THR A 25 14.87 -6.23 -10.13
CA THR A 25 15.57 -6.00 -8.85
C THR A 25 16.80 -6.88 -8.69
N LEU A 26 16.72 -8.14 -9.10
CA LEU A 26 17.77 -9.13 -8.87
C LEU A 26 18.70 -9.35 -10.07
N LEU A 27 18.18 -9.37 -11.31
CA LEU A 27 18.99 -9.72 -12.49
C LEU A 27 19.59 -8.49 -13.18
N MET A 28 18.80 -7.42 -13.37
CA MET A 28 19.27 -6.18 -14.00
C MET A 28 20.50 -5.51 -13.38
N PRO A 29 20.83 -5.59 -12.07
CA PRO A 29 22.09 -5.04 -11.57
C PRO A 29 23.35 -5.74 -12.11
N PHE A 30 23.22 -6.94 -12.67
CA PHE A 30 24.33 -7.69 -13.27
C PHE A 30 24.42 -7.50 -14.80
N VAL A 31 23.47 -6.79 -15.40
CA VAL A 31 23.45 -6.47 -16.83
C VAL A 31 24.16 -5.13 -17.04
N ASP A 32 25.00 -5.05 -18.07
CA ASP A 32 25.69 -3.81 -18.42
C ASP A 32 24.72 -2.66 -18.69
N LYS A 33 25.18 -1.44 -18.40
CA LYS A 33 24.35 -0.23 -18.49
C LYS A 33 24.04 0.15 -19.93
N ASP A 34 24.90 -0.25 -20.86
CA ASP A 34 24.80 0.06 -22.30
C ASP A 34 24.00 -1.01 -23.06
N HIS A 35 23.50 -2.04 -22.36
CA HIS A 35 22.71 -3.09 -22.99
C HIS A 35 21.30 -2.56 -23.31
N PRO A 36 20.75 -2.78 -24.52
CA PRO A 36 19.39 -2.33 -24.91
C PRO A 36 18.27 -2.92 -24.06
N LEU A 37 18.57 -3.90 -23.19
CA LEU A 37 17.60 -4.45 -22.25
C LEU A 37 17.28 -3.46 -21.13
N GLN A 38 18.21 -2.54 -20.80
CA GLN A 38 18.02 -1.51 -19.78
C GLN A 38 16.86 -0.57 -20.13
N ASP A 39 16.55 -0.36 -21.41
CA ASP A 39 15.45 0.52 -21.83
C ASP A 39 14.05 -0.04 -21.49
N PHE A 40 13.93 -1.35 -21.28
CA PHE A 40 12.68 -1.99 -20.85
C PHE A 40 12.44 -1.86 -19.34
N PHE A 41 13.43 -1.37 -18.59
CA PHE A 41 13.38 -1.23 -17.15
C PHE A 41 13.58 0.22 -16.74
N LEU A 42 12.82 0.67 -15.75
CA LEU A 42 13.07 1.99 -15.20
C LEU A 42 14.45 2.01 -14.51
N HIS A 43 15.02 3.22 -14.39
CA HIS A 43 16.24 3.42 -13.62
C HIS A 43 16.17 2.76 -12.24
N ARG A 44 17.24 2.07 -11.83
CA ARG A 44 17.34 1.28 -10.58
C ARG A 44 16.79 1.97 -9.32
N LYS A 45 16.90 3.29 -9.23
CA LYS A 45 16.35 4.11 -8.13
C LYS A 45 14.85 3.86 -7.92
N TRP A 46 14.10 3.60 -8.98
CA TRP A 46 12.65 3.38 -8.93
C TRP A 46 12.26 2.01 -8.37
N ALA A 47 13.10 0.98 -8.56
CA ALA A 47 12.87 -0.35 -8.02
C ALA A 47 12.73 -0.34 -6.48
N ILE A 48 13.43 0.58 -5.81
CA ILE A 48 13.35 0.78 -4.35
C ILE A 48 12.26 1.79 -3.99
N ARG A 49 12.15 2.90 -4.74
CA ARG A 49 11.20 3.98 -4.42
C ARG A 49 9.75 3.54 -4.48
N ILE A 50 9.37 2.70 -5.44
CA ILE A 50 7.97 2.29 -5.62
C ILE A 50 7.46 1.52 -4.37
N PRO A 51 8.12 0.44 -3.90
CA PRO A 51 7.73 -0.21 -2.64
C PRO A 51 7.68 0.73 -1.44
N VAL A 52 8.67 1.61 -1.30
CA VAL A 52 8.74 2.57 -0.18
C VAL A 52 7.55 3.53 -0.21
N ILE A 53 7.21 4.11 -1.37
CA ILE A 53 6.07 5.01 -1.52
C ILE A 53 4.76 4.27 -1.20
N LEU A 54 4.59 3.04 -1.66
CA LEU A 54 3.41 2.22 -1.36
C LEU A 54 3.25 1.98 0.13
N ILE A 55 4.33 1.64 0.83
CA ILE A 55 4.31 1.42 2.29
C ILE A 55 4.00 2.72 3.03
N LEU A 56 4.64 3.84 2.65
CA LEU A 56 4.41 5.13 3.27
C LEU A 56 2.97 5.61 3.06
N LEU A 57 2.44 5.52 1.84
CA LEU A 57 1.06 5.87 1.56
C LEU A 57 0.08 4.95 2.29
N GLY A 58 0.30 3.64 2.25
CA GLY A 58 -0.54 2.66 2.93
C GLY A 58 -0.58 2.91 4.45
N SER A 59 0.59 3.08 5.07
CA SER A 59 0.70 3.36 6.51
C SER A 59 0.12 4.72 6.88
N ALA A 60 0.30 5.76 6.06
CA ALA A 60 -0.30 7.07 6.29
C ALA A 60 -1.82 7.01 6.23
N VAL A 61 -2.40 6.27 5.27
CA VAL A 61 -3.85 6.08 5.15
C VAL A 61 -4.40 5.33 6.36
N VAL A 62 -3.79 4.19 6.71
CA VAL A 62 -4.21 3.37 7.86
C VAL A 62 -4.09 4.15 9.18
N GLY A 63 -2.95 4.81 9.40
CA GLY A 63 -2.69 5.61 10.59
C GLY A 63 -3.65 6.79 10.73
N SER A 64 -3.92 7.50 9.63
CA SER A 64 -4.88 8.61 9.62
C SER A 64 -6.30 8.13 9.94
N PHE A 65 -6.71 7.02 9.33
CA PHE A 65 -8.03 6.43 9.58
C PHE A 65 -8.20 6.01 11.04
N LEU A 66 -7.23 5.29 11.60
CA LEU A 66 -7.25 4.89 13.01
C LEU A 66 -7.28 6.11 13.94
N GLY A 67 -6.44 7.12 13.67
CA GLY A 67 -6.42 8.36 14.44
C GLY A 67 -7.79 9.06 14.44
N LEU A 68 -8.43 9.19 13.28
CA LEU A 68 -9.77 9.79 13.16
C LEU A 68 -10.84 9.01 13.95
N VAL A 69 -10.82 7.68 13.89
CA VAL A 69 -11.76 6.83 14.62
C VAL A 69 -11.54 6.94 16.14
N MET A 70 -10.29 6.98 16.60
CA MET A 70 -9.97 7.18 18.01
C MET A 70 -10.43 8.54 18.52
N ILE A 71 -10.16 9.62 17.79
CA ILE A 71 -10.62 10.97 18.16
C ILE A 71 -12.15 11.02 18.24
N ARG A 72 -12.85 10.49 17.22
CA ARG A 72 -14.32 10.54 17.16
C ARG A 72 -14.96 9.69 18.26
N SER A 73 -14.43 8.50 18.53
CA SER A 73 -14.93 7.63 19.59
C SER A 73 -14.71 8.25 20.98
N ASN A 74 -13.56 8.88 21.23
CA ASN A 74 -13.27 9.53 22.50
C ASN A 74 -14.12 10.78 22.73
N ARG A 75 -14.33 11.61 21.69
CA ARG A 75 -15.27 12.76 21.75
C ARG A 75 -16.69 12.31 22.07
N LYS A 76 -17.16 11.20 21.49
CA LYS A 76 -18.49 10.64 21.77
C LYS A 76 -18.61 10.15 23.21
N LYS A 77 -17.58 9.49 23.75
CA LYS A 77 -17.51 9.08 25.18
C LYS A 77 -17.54 10.28 26.11
N ALA A 78 -16.72 11.30 25.84
CA ALA A 78 -16.67 12.53 26.64
C ALA A 78 -17.99 13.30 26.62
N ALA A 79 -18.66 13.41 25.47
CA ALA A 79 -19.96 14.06 25.35
C ALA A 79 -21.05 13.32 26.15
N LYS A 80 -21.08 11.98 26.10
CA LYS A 80 -22.00 11.17 26.91
C LYS A 80 -21.75 11.32 28.41
N ALA A 81 -20.49 11.34 28.85
CA ALA A 81 -20.14 11.55 30.25
C ALA A 81 -20.60 12.93 30.76
N LYS A 82 -20.42 13.99 29.95
CA LYS A 82 -20.90 15.34 30.28
C LYS A 82 -22.43 15.42 30.35
N ALA A 83 -23.15 14.76 29.43
CA ALA A 83 -24.60 14.71 29.47
C ALA A 83 -25.15 13.93 30.68
N ALA A 84 -24.50 12.84 31.08
CA ALA A 84 -24.86 12.08 32.27
C ALA A 84 -24.60 12.87 33.57
N ALA A 85 -23.50 13.63 33.65
CA ALA A 85 -23.21 14.51 34.77
C ALA A 85 -24.23 15.65 34.91
N LYS A 86 -24.66 16.24 33.78
CA LYS A 86 -25.68 17.30 33.79
C LYS A 86 -27.07 16.83 34.21
N LYS A 87 -27.39 15.53 34.08
CA LYS A 87 -28.67 14.94 34.50
C LYS A 87 -28.71 14.60 36.01
N LYS A 88 -27.56 14.64 36.69
CA LYS A 88 -27.43 14.30 38.12
C LYS A 88 -27.46 15.52 39.04
N ASN A 89 -27.30 16.73 38.48
CA ASN A 89 -27.50 18.01 39.14
C ASN A 89 -28.88 18.57 38.80
#